data_AF-A0A0L6JFW1-F1
#
_entry.id   AF-A0A0L6JFW1-F1
#
_cell.length_a   1.000
_cell.length_b   1.000
_cell.length_c   1.000
_cell.angle_alpha   90.00
_cell.angle_beta   90.00
_cell.angle_gamma   90.00
#
_symmetry.space_group_name_H-M   'P 1'
#
loop_
_entity.id
_entity.type
_entity.pdbx_description
1 polymer ?
#
loop_
_entity_poly.entity_id
_entity_poly.type
_entity_poly.pdbx_seq_one_letter_code
_entity_poly.pdbx_strand_id
1 'polypeptide(L)'
;MRANFSAFDARVREAERRAASGDLEGAAVEAAIAATVAAHRHCGVFASPRLERVTAEIGRRLEPRADHGPAPEPVPFCRVLHVCTQLAPVGGLTKMLALWIGADANRTNGLALTQHRGPVDARITGAVRASGGTIHHLNHRQGGKLAWARELRRVARDYDVVVLHIHCEDVVPLIAFADPAKHPPVLLLNHADHLFWIGARISHAVINLREAARRLANTRRGIDPARNLLLPTLITLPERQRTRAAAKRALGIPEENTLLVSVARGAKYRNVGPITYADRHVALLAAHPNARLIVVGAGERADWAPAQAATGGRITAYAEQADPRVFFEAADIYVDSYPFVSSTSMLEAAAYGLPLVTRFEAPEAAEIVAINHPGLDATARVARDQAEYEAHLTALITDAEARRAAGSGISAAIARLYAPASWLAGLDAVYAQARALPRLAPDAGPVIAEAPHLGEPDLRHQDMFGSDFPVSGMTKNYIGMLPLRQRVASWAALRRAGDLSGPWERVRLLLPEWLVRNVKDRPGLLRAG
;
A
#
# COMPACT_ATOMS: atom_id res chain seq x y z
N MET A 1 16.15 10.78 11.75
CA MET A 1 16.51 10.08 10.48
C MET A 1 17.87 9.40 10.51
N ARG A 2 19.00 10.08 10.79
CA ARG A 2 20.33 9.42 10.85
C ARG A 2 20.38 8.20 11.78
N ALA A 3 19.79 8.31 12.98
CA ALA A 3 19.64 7.18 13.90
C ALA A 3 18.80 6.02 13.32
N ASN A 4 17.76 6.33 12.53
CA ASN A 4 16.97 5.30 11.82
C ASN A 4 17.84 4.59 10.78
N PHE A 5 18.68 5.33 10.04
CA PHE A 5 19.63 4.76 9.10
C PHE A 5 20.67 3.88 9.78
N SER A 6 21.24 4.29 10.92
CA SER A 6 22.16 3.44 11.68
C SER A 6 21.51 2.14 12.16
N ALA A 7 20.25 2.20 12.60
CA ALA A 7 19.50 1.00 13.01
C ALA A 7 19.21 0.07 11.81
N PHE A 8 18.86 0.64 10.66
CA PHE A 8 18.70 -0.07 9.39
C PHE A 8 20.02 -0.74 8.96
N ASP A 9 21.10 0.03 8.84
CA ASP A 9 22.41 -0.44 8.37
C ASP A 9 22.99 -1.53 9.29
N ALA A 10 22.80 -1.43 10.60
CA ALA A 10 23.19 -2.49 11.53
C ALA A 10 22.50 -3.84 11.21
N ARG A 11 21.23 -3.81 10.79
CA ARG A 11 20.48 -5.01 10.39
C ARG A 11 20.89 -5.52 9.02
N VAL A 12 21.19 -4.62 8.07
CA VAL A 12 21.77 -5.00 6.77
C VAL A 12 23.10 -5.73 6.97
N ARG A 13 24.01 -5.18 7.78
CA ARG A 13 25.31 -5.80 8.08
C ARG A 13 25.14 -7.16 8.75
N GLU A 14 24.17 -7.30 9.64
CA GLU A 14 23.88 -8.59 10.26
C GLU A 14 23.37 -9.62 9.24
N ALA A 15 22.49 -9.22 8.31
CA ALA A 15 22.04 -10.09 7.23
C ALA A 15 23.22 -10.52 6.33
N GLU A 16 24.12 -9.61 5.98
CA GLU A 16 25.35 -9.89 5.21
C GLU A 16 26.26 -10.87 5.97
N ARG A 17 26.53 -10.64 7.26
CA ARG A 17 27.36 -11.54 8.08
C ARG A 17 26.78 -12.96 8.15
N ARG A 18 25.46 -13.08 8.36
CA ARG A 18 24.78 -14.38 8.43
C ARG A 18 24.80 -15.12 7.09
N ALA A 19 24.58 -14.40 5.99
CA ALA A 19 24.69 -14.99 4.66
C ALA A 19 26.11 -15.50 4.40
N ALA A 20 27.14 -14.73 4.76
CA ALA A 20 28.53 -15.12 4.63
C ALA A 20 28.90 -16.36 5.47
N SER A 21 28.32 -16.52 6.66
CA SER A 21 28.54 -17.68 7.53
C SER A 21 27.69 -18.92 7.19
N GLY A 22 26.83 -18.84 6.18
CA GLY A 22 25.94 -19.93 5.75
C GLY A 22 24.61 -20.01 6.52
N ASP A 23 24.34 -19.08 7.45
CA ASP A 23 23.06 -18.94 8.14
C ASP A 23 22.02 -18.24 7.24
N LEU A 24 21.55 -18.94 6.22
CA LEU A 24 20.65 -18.37 5.21
C LEU A 24 19.26 -18.00 5.75
N GLU A 25 18.70 -18.78 6.70
CA GLU A 25 17.42 -18.44 7.31
C GLU A 25 17.52 -17.22 8.22
N GLY A 26 18.56 -17.13 9.05
CA GLY A 26 18.81 -15.96 9.87
C GLY A 26 19.06 -14.71 9.03
N ALA A 27 19.82 -14.83 7.94
CA ALA A 27 20.04 -13.74 6.99
C ALA A 27 18.73 -13.24 6.34
N ALA A 28 17.84 -14.15 5.92
CA ALA A 28 16.54 -13.77 5.35
C ALA A 28 15.65 -13.03 6.37
N VAL A 29 15.69 -13.43 7.64
CA VAL A 29 14.92 -12.75 8.70
C VAL A 29 15.51 -11.37 9.03
N GLU A 30 16.83 -11.24 9.14
CA GLU A 30 17.46 -9.95 9.38
C GLU A 30 17.26 -8.98 8.20
N ALA A 31 17.24 -9.48 6.97
CA ALA A 31 16.86 -8.70 5.80
C ALA A 31 15.41 -8.18 5.87
N ALA A 32 14.46 -9.04 6.28
CA ALA A 32 13.07 -8.63 6.49
C ALA A 32 12.93 -7.62 7.62
N ILE A 33 13.68 -7.78 8.73
CA ILE A 33 13.70 -6.81 9.84
C ILE A 33 14.27 -5.47 9.37
N ALA A 34 15.39 -5.47 8.64
CA ALA A 34 15.98 -4.25 8.09
C ALA A 34 14.97 -3.50 7.20
N ALA A 35 14.32 -4.21 6.27
CA ALA A 35 13.30 -3.63 5.42
C ALA A 35 12.09 -3.09 6.22
N THR A 36 11.67 -3.81 7.27
CA THR A 36 10.60 -3.35 8.18
C THR A 36 10.99 -2.04 8.87
N VAL A 37 12.23 -1.93 9.36
CA VAL A 37 12.75 -0.71 9.98
C VAL A 37 12.67 0.45 9.00
N ALA A 38 13.20 0.29 7.78
CA ALA A 38 13.20 1.36 6.78
C ALA A 38 11.77 1.78 6.36
N ALA A 39 10.85 0.82 6.23
CA ALA A 39 9.46 1.09 5.82
C ALA A 39 8.64 1.83 6.90
N HIS A 40 8.87 1.54 8.18
CA HIS A 40 8.13 2.18 9.29
C HIS A 40 8.85 3.41 9.86
N ARG A 41 10.18 3.42 9.80
CA ARG A 41 11.05 4.47 10.31
C ARG A 41 11.93 4.95 9.17
N HIS A 42 11.41 5.88 8.37
CA HIS A 42 12.10 6.37 7.19
C HIS A 42 13.53 6.76 7.53
N CYS A 43 14.46 6.19 6.78
CA CYS A 43 15.89 6.30 7.03
C CYS A 43 16.63 7.03 5.92
N GLY A 44 15.91 7.74 5.03
CA GLY A 44 16.51 8.52 3.94
C GLY A 44 16.86 7.70 2.70
N VAL A 45 16.41 6.44 2.64
CA VAL A 45 16.54 5.57 1.46
C VAL A 45 15.17 4.98 1.10
N PHE A 46 14.92 4.75 -0.18
CA PHE A 46 13.66 4.19 -0.70
C PHE A 46 13.78 2.76 -1.25
N ALA A 47 15.02 2.27 -1.34
CA ALA A 47 15.38 0.92 -1.78
C ALA A 47 16.72 0.53 -1.14
N SER A 48 17.06 -0.76 -1.17
CA SER A 48 18.35 -1.24 -0.69
C SER A 48 19.00 -2.28 -1.59
N PRO A 49 19.93 -1.88 -2.49
CA PRO A 49 20.71 -2.82 -3.29
C PRO A 49 21.49 -3.83 -2.45
N ARG A 50 21.89 -3.48 -1.21
CA ARG A 50 22.58 -4.39 -0.28
C ARG A 50 21.68 -5.53 0.18
N LEU A 51 20.47 -5.21 0.66
CA LEU A 51 19.50 -6.24 1.06
C LEU A 51 19.08 -7.12 -0.11
N GLU A 52 18.89 -6.53 -1.30
CA GLU A 52 18.52 -7.29 -2.47
C GLU A 52 19.65 -8.20 -2.96
N ARG A 53 20.93 -7.81 -2.78
CA ARG A 53 22.07 -8.68 -3.05
C ARG A 53 22.10 -9.89 -2.10
N VAL A 54 21.90 -9.66 -0.80
CA VAL A 54 21.86 -10.74 0.22
C VAL A 54 20.75 -11.73 -0.10
N THR A 55 19.54 -11.25 -0.38
CA THR A 55 18.40 -12.13 -0.71
C THR A 55 18.60 -12.87 -2.03
N ALA A 56 19.24 -12.25 -3.03
CA ALA A 56 19.59 -12.92 -4.28
C ALA A 56 20.68 -14.00 -4.07
N GLU A 57 21.66 -13.76 -3.20
CA GLU A 57 22.66 -14.76 -2.81
C GLU A 57 22.03 -15.96 -2.10
N ILE A 58 21.12 -15.70 -1.15
CA ILE A 58 20.33 -16.75 -0.48
C ILE A 58 19.56 -17.57 -1.52
N GLY A 59 18.85 -16.92 -2.44
CA GLY A 59 18.08 -17.58 -3.48
C GLY A 59 18.92 -18.46 -4.41
N ARG A 60 20.10 -17.99 -4.83
CA ARG A 60 21.04 -18.77 -5.67
C ARG A 60 21.65 -19.98 -4.95
N ARG A 61 21.88 -19.89 -3.63
CA ARG A 61 22.36 -21.03 -2.81
C ARG A 61 21.25 -22.03 -2.48
N LEU A 62 19.99 -21.63 -2.58
CA LEU A 62 18.84 -22.45 -2.21
C LEU A 62 18.55 -23.58 -3.20
N GLU A 63 19.04 -23.48 -4.45
CA GLU A 63 18.87 -24.47 -5.51
C GLU A 63 20.22 -25.06 -6.00
N PRO A 64 20.34 -26.39 -6.06
CA PRO A 64 21.43 -27.06 -6.76
C PRO A 64 21.41 -26.78 -8.27
N ARG A 65 22.57 -26.90 -8.94
CA ARG A 65 22.72 -26.61 -10.37
C ARG A 65 21.96 -27.54 -11.34
N ALA A 66 21.30 -28.58 -10.84
CA ALA A 66 20.75 -29.67 -11.65
C ALA A 66 19.26 -29.53 -12.00
N ASP A 67 18.50 -28.68 -11.29
CA ASP A 67 17.06 -28.45 -11.54
C ASP A 67 16.78 -27.36 -12.60
N HIS A 68 17.78 -27.06 -13.44
CA HIS A 68 17.81 -25.91 -14.35
C HIS A 68 17.19 -26.22 -15.71
N GLY A 69 15.91 -25.88 -15.87
CA GLY A 69 15.33 -25.59 -17.19
C GLY A 69 15.54 -24.12 -17.58
N PRO A 70 15.63 -23.78 -18.88
CA PRO A 70 15.66 -22.38 -19.31
C PRO A 70 14.37 -21.66 -18.90
N ALA A 71 14.42 -20.34 -18.70
CA ALA A 71 13.20 -19.55 -18.57
C ALA A 71 12.28 -19.80 -19.79
N PRO A 72 10.96 -19.87 -19.58
CA PRO A 72 9.99 -20.01 -20.66
C PRO A 72 10.19 -18.94 -21.74
N GLU A 73 9.99 -19.31 -23.00
CA GLU A 73 9.91 -18.36 -24.12
C GLU A 73 8.85 -17.28 -23.84
N PRO A 74 9.00 -16.05 -24.35
CA PRO A 74 8.01 -14.99 -24.18
C PRO A 74 6.67 -15.39 -24.78
N VAL A 75 5.73 -15.80 -23.94
CA VAL A 75 4.34 -16.14 -24.32
C VAL A 75 3.40 -14.97 -24.02
N PRO A 76 2.24 -14.87 -24.68
CA PRO A 76 1.15 -14.05 -24.16
C PRO A 76 0.88 -14.37 -22.69
N PHE A 77 0.69 -13.33 -21.87
CA PHE A 77 0.36 -13.51 -20.47
C PHE A 77 -1.09 -13.97 -20.37
N CYS A 78 -1.33 -15.28 -20.43
CA CYS A 78 -2.65 -15.90 -20.31
C CYS A 78 -2.91 -16.41 -18.89
N ARG A 79 -1.84 -16.74 -18.16
CA ARG A 79 -1.86 -17.20 -16.77
C ARG A 79 -1.05 -16.22 -15.91
N VAL A 80 -1.72 -15.53 -15.00
CA VAL A 80 -1.14 -14.50 -14.13
C VAL A 80 -1.10 -15.02 -12.70
N LEU A 81 0.08 -15.04 -12.07
CA LEU A 81 0.21 -15.33 -10.64
C LEU A 81 0.30 -14.02 -9.86
N HIS A 82 -0.75 -13.68 -9.12
CA HIS A 82 -0.69 -12.62 -8.12
C HIS A 82 0.01 -13.13 -6.86
N VAL A 83 1.04 -12.43 -6.38
CA VAL A 83 1.73 -12.76 -5.13
C VAL A 83 1.46 -11.66 -4.12
N CYS A 84 0.88 -11.99 -2.98
CA CYS A 84 0.62 -11.03 -1.91
C CYS A 84 1.25 -11.52 -0.61
N THR A 85 1.74 -10.58 0.21
CA THR A 85 2.24 -10.95 1.54
C THR A 85 1.08 -11.36 2.45
N GLN A 86 0.09 -10.47 2.55
CA GLN A 86 -1.17 -10.72 3.24
C GLN A 86 -2.23 -9.77 2.69
N LEU A 87 -3.51 -10.16 2.82
CA LEU A 87 -4.65 -9.35 2.46
C LEU A 87 -5.40 -8.95 3.74
N ALA A 88 -5.49 -7.64 3.99
CA ALA A 88 -6.24 -7.13 5.14
C ALA A 88 -7.76 -7.21 4.87
N PRO A 89 -8.61 -7.41 5.89
CA PRO A 89 -10.08 -7.41 5.72
C PRO A 89 -10.62 -6.09 5.15
N VAL A 90 -9.98 -4.98 5.51
CA VAL A 90 -10.31 -3.63 5.05
C VAL A 90 -9.04 -2.96 4.53
N GLY A 91 -9.10 -2.43 3.31
CA GLY A 91 -7.98 -1.71 2.70
C GLY A 91 -8.07 -1.58 1.18
N GLY A 92 -7.40 -0.57 0.64
CA GLY A 92 -7.37 -0.30 -0.80
C GLY A 92 -6.75 -1.43 -1.63
N LEU A 93 -5.71 -2.09 -1.12
CA LEU A 93 -5.02 -3.18 -1.82
C LEU A 93 -5.92 -4.40 -2.05
N THR A 94 -6.60 -4.88 -1.00
CA THR A 94 -7.55 -6.02 -1.09
C THR A 94 -8.68 -5.71 -2.09
N LYS A 95 -9.25 -4.50 -2.02
CA LYS A 95 -10.30 -4.04 -2.95
C LYS A 95 -9.79 -4.00 -4.40
N MET A 96 -8.63 -3.39 -4.61
CA MET A 96 -8.01 -3.28 -5.93
C MET A 96 -7.69 -4.66 -6.53
N LEU A 97 -7.17 -5.60 -5.74
CA LEU A 97 -6.88 -6.96 -6.21
C LEU A 97 -8.16 -7.70 -6.64
N ALA A 98 -9.23 -7.58 -5.86
CA ALA A 98 -10.52 -8.17 -6.21
C ALA A 98 -11.07 -7.58 -7.53
N LEU A 99 -10.95 -6.25 -7.70
CA LEU A 99 -11.38 -5.57 -8.92
C LEU A 99 -10.50 -5.95 -10.12
N TRP A 100 -9.19 -6.04 -9.93
CA TRP A 100 -8.24 -6.43 -10.99
C TRP A 100 -8.59 -7.80 -11.53
N ILE A 101 -8.64 -8.82 -10.67
CA ILE A 101 -8.91 -10.20 -11.09
C ILE A 101 -10.32 -10.31 -11.69
N GLY A 102 -11.30 -9.59 -11.12
CA GLY A 102 -12.65 -9.56 -11.67
C GLY A 102 -12.76 -8.91 -13.04
N ALA A 103 -11.98 -7.86 -13.32
CA ALA A 103 -11.95 -7.19 -14.61
C ALA A 103 -11.16 -8.00 -15.67
N ASP A 104 -10.09 -8.67 -15.27
CA ASP A 104 -9.23 -9.49 -16.13
C ASP A 104 -9.73 -10.94 -16.26
N ALA A 105 -11.03 -11.09 -16.53
CA ALA A 105 -11.72 -12.40 -16.54
C ALA A 105 -11.30 -13.32 -17.70
N ASN A 106 -10.62 -12.79 -18.72
CA ASN A 106 -10.17 -13.55 -19.89
C ASN A 106 -8.83 -14.27 -19.67
N ARG A 107 -8.16 -14.01 -18.54
CA ARG A 107 -6.91 -14.67 -18.13
C ARG A 107 -7.17 -15.55 -16.92
N THR A 108 -6.36 -16.58 -16.76
CA THR A 108 -6.36 -17.39 -15.54
C THR A 108 -5.52 -16.72 -14.47
N ASN A 109 -6.15 -16.35 -13.36
CA ASN A 109 -5.54 -15.56 -12.30
C ASN A 109 -5.37 -16.40 -11.03
N GLY A 110 -4.13 -16.79 -10.74
CA GLY A 110 -3.75 -17.46 -9.50
C GLY A 110 -3.37 -16.47 -8.39
N LEU A 111 -3.39 -16.94 -7.15
CA LEU A 111 -3.00 -16.15 -5.98
C LEU A 111 -2.04 -16.96 -5.08
N ALA A 112 -0.86 -16.44 -4.81
CA ALA A 112 0.05 -16.98 -3.79
C ALA A 112 0.16 -16.01 -2.61
N LEU A 113 -0.03 -16.53 -1.40
CA LEU A 113 -0.01 -15.79 -0.15
C LEU A 113 1.20 -16.20 0.67
N THR A 114 2.18 -15.30 0.82
CA THR A 114 3.46 -15.65 1.45
C THR A 114 3.35 -15.72 2.98
N GLN A 115 2.53 -14.88 3.60
CA GLN A 115 2.46 -14.68 5.05
C GLN A 115 1.03 -14.35 5.56
N HIS A 116 -0.02 -14.73 4.82
CA HIS A 116 -1.41 -14.36 5.13
C HIS A 116 -1.97 -15.04 6.39
N ARG A 117 -2.92 -14.37 7.05
CA ARG A 117 -3.56 -14.83 8.28
C ARG A 117 -5.07 -14.69 8.14
N GLY A 118 -5.82 -15.70 8.61
CA GLY A 118 -7.26 -15.71 8.52
C GLY A 118 -7.78 -16.05 7.12
N PRO A 119 -9.09 -15.86 6.87
CA PRO A 119 -9.72 -16.16 5.59
C PRO A 119 -9.37 -15.10 4.53
N VAL A 120 -9.26 -15.56 3.29
CA VAL A 120 -9.18 -14.68 2.11
C VAL A 120 -10.56 -14.09 1.85
N ASP A 121 -10.61 -12.81 1.44
CA ASP A 121 -11.84 -12.12 1.06
C ASP A 121 -12.65 -12.95 0.03
N ALA A 122 -13.96 -13.07 0.26
CA ALA A 122 -14.84 -13.88 -0.58
C ALA A 122 -14.88 -13.39 -2.03
N ARG A 123 -14.73 -12.09 -2.29
CA ARG A 123 -14.69 -11.50 -3.63
C ARG A 123 -13.45 -11.94 -4.38
N ILE A 124 -12.29 -11.96 -3.71
CA ILE A 124 -11.03 -12.46 -4.28
C ILE A 124 -11.14 -13.95 -4.55
N THR A 125 -11.67 -14.71 -3.59
CA THR A 125 -11.84 -16.16 -3.72
C THR A 125 -12.76 -16.50 -4.91
N GLY A 126 -13.88 -15.78 -5.04
CA GLY A 126 -14.79 -15.91 -6.17
C GLY A 126 -14.13 -15.56 -7.50
N ALA A 127 -13.43 -14.43 -7.58
CA ALA A 127 -12.77 -13.96 -8.80
C ALA A 127 -11.65 -14.91 -9.27
N VAL A 128 -10.79 -15.38 -8.36
CA VAL A 128 -9.74 -16.37 -8.67
C VAL A 128 -10.36 -17.66 -9.23
N ARG A 129 -11.39 -18.20 -8.56
CA ARG A 129 -12.07 -19.42 -9.03
C ARG A 129 -12.77 -19.24 -10.37
N ALA A 130 -13.44 -18.11 -10.58
CA ALA A 130 -14.12 -17.79 -11.83
C ALA A 130 -13.14 -17.71 -13.01
N SER A 131 -11.90 -17.26 -12.76
CA SER A 131 -10.83 -17.23 -13.77
C SER A 131 -10.16 -18.60 -14.03
N GLY A 132 -10.53 -19.66 -13.28
CA GLY A 132 -9.88 -20.97 -13.32
C GLY A 132 -8.57 -21.06 -12.54
N GLY A 133 -8.24 -20.05 -11.72
CA GLY A 133 -7.01 -19.99 -10.93
C GLY A 133 -7.10 -20.71 -9.58
N THR A 134 -5.96 -20.78 -8.89
CA THR A 134 -5.83 -21.43 -7.56
C THR A 134 -5.23 -20.49 -6.53
N ILE A 135 -5.63 -20.66 -5.25
CA ILE A 135 -5.08 -19.92 -4.11
C ILE A 135 -4.09 -20.81 -3.35
N HIS A 136 -2.86 -20.33 -3.17
CA HIS A 136 -1.76 -21.03 -2.51
C HIS A 136 -1.36 -20.31 -1.21
N HIS A 137 -1.54 -20.97 -0.06
CA HIS A 137 -1.09 -20.46 1.24
C HIS A 137 0.30 -20.99 1.57
N LEU A 138 1.35 -20.21 1.30
CA LEU A 138 2.73 -20.67 1.42
C LEU A 138 3.15 -20.83 2.89
N ASN A 139 2.70 -19.94 3.76
CA ASN A 139 2.98 -19.99 5.21
C ASN A 139 2.28 -21.13 5.96
N HIS A 140 1.43 -21.91 5.29
CA HIS A 140 0.90 -23.16 5.87
C HIS A 140 1.88 -24.32 5.70
N ARG A 141 2.88 -24.18 4.83
CA ARG A 141 3.92 -25.20 4.60
C ARG A 141 4.93 -25.17 5.76
N GLN A 142 5.34 -26.36 6.19
CA GLN A 142 6.37 -26.53 7.22
C GLN A 142 7.68 -25.85 6.79
N GLY A 143 8.29 -25.13 7.73
CA GLY A 143 9.54 -24.38 7.53
C GLY A 143 9.36 -22.87 7.71
N GLY A 144 10.32 -22.11 7.21
CA GLY A 144 10.32 -20.64 7.22
C GLY A 144 10.37 -20.05 5.81
N LYS A 145 10.89 -18.82 5.72
CA LYS A 145 10.91 -18.02 4.49
C LYS A 145 11.57 -18.73 3.29
N LEU A 146 12.60 -19.55 3.54
CA LEU A 146 13.30 -20.32 2.50
C LEU A 146 12.41 -21.44 1.94
N ALA A 147 11.68 -22.17 2.78
CA ALA A 147 10.74 -23.19 2.33
C ALA A 147 9.60 -22.58 1.50
N TRP A 148 9.11 -21.42 1.92
CA TRP A 148 8.05 -20.69 1.21
C TRP A 148 8.55 -20.13 -0.12
N ALA A 149 9.81 -19.69 -0.21
CA ALA A 149 10.42 -19.26 -1.46
C ALA A 149 10.57 -20.40 -2.48
N ARG A 150 10.95 -21.61 -2.04
CA ARG A 150 10.95 -22.80 -2.91
C ARG A 150 9.57 -23.13 -3.43
N GLU A 151 8.56 -23.10 -2.55
CA GLU A 151 7.18 -23.35 -2.97
C GLU A 151 6.67 -22.28 -3.94
N LEU A 152 6.95 -21.00 -3.69
CA LEU A 152 6.58 -19.91 -4.59
C LEU A 152 7.18 -20.11 -5.98
N ARG A 153 8.46 -20.49 -6.05
CA ARG A 153 9.12 -20.77 -7.32
C ARG A 153 8.48 -21.96 -8.04
N ARG A 154 8.14 -23.03 -7.32
CA ARG A 154 7.44 -24.19 -7.88
C ARG A 154 6.10 -23.79 -8.49
N VAL A 155 5.28 -23.05 -7.72
CA VAL A 155 3.97 -22.55 -8.17
C VAL A 155 4.11 -21.64 -9.39
N ALA A 156 5.10 -20.74 -9.39
CA ALA A 156 5.29 -19.79 -10.48
C ALA A 156 5.59 -20.44 -11.84
N ARG A 157 6.10 -21.68 -11.89
CA ARG A 157 6.35 -22.40 -13.15
C ARG A 157 5.08 -22.66 -13.97
N ASP A 158 3.92 -22.66 -13.31
CA ASP A 158 2.62 -22.92 -13.93
C ASP A 158 1.96 -21.65 -14.50
N TYR A 159 2.67 -20.51 -14.48
CA TYR A 159 2.17 -19.20 -14.90
C TYR A 159 3.10 -18.52 -15.91
N ASP A 160 2.55 -17.57 -16.66
CA ASP A 160 3.24 -16.87 -17.74
C ASP A 160 3.86 -15.55 -17.26
N VAL A 161 3.32 -14.99 -16.17
CA VAL A 161 3.79 -13.77 -15.52
C VAL A 161 3.45 -13.79 -14.03
N VAL A 162 4.29 -13.17 -13.22
CA VAL A 162 4.08 -12.98 -11.79
C VAL A 162 3.84 -11.48 -11.53
N VAL A 163 2.79 -11.13 -10.79
CA VAL A 163 2.54 -9.75 -10.35
C VAL A 163 2.66 -9.68 -8.82
N LEU A 164 3.61 -8.90 -8.32
CA LEU A 164 3.85 -8.73 -6.89
C LEU A 164 3.01 -7.59 -6.33
N HIS A 165 2.18 -7.93 -5.34
CA HIS A 165 1.36 -7.05 -4.50
C HIS A 165 1.83 -7.19 -3.04
N ILE A 166 3.14 -7.07 -2.85
CA ILE A 166 3.82 -7.51 -1.63
C ILE A 166 4.03 -6.34 -0.69
N HIS A 167 4.09 -6.65 0.60
CA HIS A 167 4.52 -5.68 1.59
C HIS A 167 6.01 -5.35 1.39
N CYS A 168 6.39 -4.14 1.80
CA CYS A 168 7.71 -3.55 1.61
C CYS A 168 8.88 -4.42 2.09
N GLU A 169 8.61 -5.30 3.05
CA GLU A 169 9.56 -6.11 3.79
C GLU A 169 9.52 -7.61 3.46
N ASP A 170 8.71 -8.02 2.49
CA ASP A 170 8.57 -9.43 2.13
C ASP A 170 9.72 -9.92 1.25
N VAL A 171 10.69 -10.59 1.87
CA VAL A 171 11.85 -11.17 1.19
C VAL A 171 11.56 -12.48 0.45
N VAL A 172 10.40 -13.11 0.65
CA VAL A 172 10.09 -14.44 0.06
C VAL A 172 10.16 -14.41 -1.48
N PRO A 173 9.52 -13.45 -2.18
CA PRO A 173 9.62 -13.34 -3.63
C PRO A 173 11.03 -13.03 -4.11
N LEU A 174 11.81 -12.24 -3.37
CA LEU A 174 13.19 -11.91 -3.72
C LEU A 174 14.10 -13.14 -3.71
N ILE A 175 13.89 -14.04 -2.75
CA ILE A 175 14.62 -15.30 -2.67
C ILE A 175 14.12 -16.27 -3.76
N ALA A 176 12.81 -16.33 -4.00
CA ALA A 176 12.22 -17.21 -5.01
C ALA A 176 12.69 -16.83 -6.43
N PHE A 177 12.75 -15.54 -6.72
CA PHE A 177 13.01 -14.95 -8.04
C PHE A 177 14.41 -14.31 -8.13
N ALA A 178 15.37 -14.86 -7.38
CA ALA A 178 16.74 -14.36 -7.30
C ALA A 178 17.53 -14.44 -8.62
N ASP A 179 17.08 -15.27 -9.56
CA ASP A 179 17.67 -15.47 -10.87
C ASP A 179 16.62 -15.21 -11.96
N PRO A 180 16.55 -13.97 -12.49
CA PRO A 180 15.55 -13.57 -13.50
C PRO A 180 15.52 -14.46 -14.75
N ALA A 181 16.60 -15.20 -15.04
CA ALA A 181 16.67 -16.09 -16.19
C ALA A 181 15.99 -17.46 -15.98
N LYS A 182 15.35 -17.71 -14.81
CA LYS A 182 14.82 -19.04 -14.43
C LYS A 182 13.35 -19.05 -14.02
N HIS A 183 12.65 -17.94 -14.15
CA HIS A 183 11.24 -17.85 -13.79
C HIS A 183 10.52 -16.93 -14.77
N PRO A 184 9.18 -16.95 -14.79
CA PRO A 184 8.42 -16.00 -15.60
C PRO A 184 8.74 -14.55 -15.24
N PRO A 185 8.49 -13.59 -16.16
CA PRO A 185 8.62 -12.18 -15.87
C PRO A 185 7.88 -11.78 -14.60
N VAL A 186 8.52 -10.94 -13.78
CA VAL A 186 7.99 -10.45 -12.51
C VAL A 186 7.67 -8.97 -12.64
N LEU A 187 6.42 -8.60 -12.44
CA LEU A 187 5.96 -7.21 -12.43
C LEU A 187 5.69 -6.81 -10.97
N LEU A 188 6.31 -5.75 -10.47
CA LEU A 188 6.04 -5.25 -9.13
C LEU A 188 5.02 -4.12 -9.18
N LEU A 189 3.89 -4.27 -8.49
CA LEU A 189 2.94 -3.19 -8.32
C LEU A 189 3.38 -2.30 -7.16
N ASN A 190 3.79 -1.07 -7.49
CA ASN A 190 4.28 -0.09 -6.54
C ASN A 190 3.13 0.60 -5.78
N HIS A 191 2.36 -0.17 -5.00
CA HIS A 191 1.23 0.34 -4.21
C HIS A 191 1.65 1.05 -2.91
N ALA A 192 2.91 0.90 -2.51
CA ALA A 192 3.52 1.53 -1.34
C ALA A 192 4.60 2.53 -1.80
N ASP A 193 4.28 3.30 -2.83
CA ASP A 193 5.21 4.18 -3.56
C ASP A 193 5.95 5.22 -2.72
N HIS A 194 5.32 5.67 -1.64
CA HIS A 194 5.87 6.60 -0.67
C HIS A 194 6.76 5.91 0.35
N LEU A 195 6.70 4.59 0.54
CA LEU A 195 7.52 3.87 1.52
C LEU A 195 8.82 3.36 0.91
N PHE A 196 9.79 3.04 1.76
CA PHE A 196 10.86 2.11 1.40
C PHE A 196 10.26 0.75 1.01
N TRP A 197 10.78 0.11 -0.04
CA TRP A 197 10.48 -1.29 -0.35
C TRP A 197 11.66 -1.96 -1.08
N ILE A 198 11.66 -3.30 -1.07
CA ILE A 198 12.62 -4.15 -1.78
C ILE A 198 11.94 -4.90 -2.95
N GLY A 199 12.72 -5.27 -3.97
CA GLY A 199 12.26 -6.05 -5.12
C GLY A 199 12.66 -5.46 -6.48
N ALA A 200 13.44 -4.37 -6.50
CA ALA A 200 13.81 -3.67 -7.72
C ALA A 200 14.62 -4.55 -8.69
N ARG A 201 15.49 -5.41 -8.18
CA ARG A 201 16.39 -6.30 -8.95
C ARG A 201 15.71 -7.52 -9.53
N ILE A 202 14.56 -7.95 -8.99
CA ILE A 202 13.81 -9.09 -9.53
C ILE A 202 12.72 -8.65 -10.50
N SER A 203 12.35 -7.37 -10.45
CA SER A 203 11.24 -6.81 -11.22
C SER A 203 11.66 -6.59 -12.67
N HIS A 204 11.08 -7.37 -13.57
CA HIS A 204 11.20 -7.18 -15.01
C HIS A 204 10.60 -5.82 -15.41
N ALA A 205 9.50 -5.43 -14.77
CA ALA A 205 8.98 -4.07 -14.79
C ALA A 205 8.34 -3.69 -13.45
N VAL A 206 8.22 -2.39 -13.21
CA VAL A 206 7.55 -1.81 -12.04
C VAL A 206 6.34 -1.02 -12.51
N ILE A 207 5.16 -1.35 -12.01
CA ILE A 207 3.90 -0.69 -12.31
C ILE A 207 3.63 0.34 -11.21
N ASN A 208 3.58 1.61 -11.58
CA ASN A 208 3.25 2.71 -10.66
C ASN A 208 1.80 3.14 -10.83
N LEU A 209 1.18 3.56 -9.74
CA LEU A 209 -0.21 4.04 -9.75
C LEU A 209 -0.33 5.52 -10.12
N ARG A 210 0.79 6.26 -10.07
CA ARG A 210 0.82 7.72 -10.22
C ARG A 210 2.20 8.23 -10.64
N GLU A 211 2.25 9.42 -11.22
CA GLU A 211 3.47 9.91 -11.88
C GLU A 211 4.63 10.23 -10.90
N ALA A 212 4.35 10.85 -9.75
CA ALA A 212 5.38 11.09 -8.73
C ALA A 212 6.00 9.79 -8.22
N ALA A 213 5.25 8.69 -8.18
CA ALA A 213 5.77 7.37 -7.83
C ALA A 213 6.74 6.85 -8.90
N ARG A 214 6.40 7.05 -10.18
CA ARG A 214 7.25 6.71 -11.33
C ARG A 214 8.56 7.52 -11.29
N ARG A 215 8.49 8.83 -11.05
CA ARG A 215 9.67 9.70 -10.88
C ARG A 215 10.53 9.28 -9.69
N LEU A 216 9.93 9.00 -8.54
CA LEU A 216 10.65 8.52 -7.35
C LEU A 216 11.31 7.15 -7.59
N ALA A 217 10.62 6.23 -8.27
CA ALA A 217 11.18 4.92 -8.63
C ALA A 217 12.42 5.06 -9.53
N ASN A 218 12.39 5.98 -10.50
CA ASN A 218 13.54 6.25 -11.34
C ASN A 218 14.70 6.88 -10.54
N THR A 219 14.44 7.99 -9.87
CA THR A 219 15.48 8.83 -9.24
C THR A 219 16.02 8.30 -7.92
N ARG A 220 15.22 7.54 -7.14
CA ARG A 220 15.58 7.09 -5.79
C ARG A 220 15.65 5.57 -5.65
N ARG A 221 15.21 4.79 -6.65
CA ARG A 221 15.28 3.32 -6.65
C ARG A 221 16.05 2.74 -7.84
N GLY A 222 16.54 3.58 -8.75
CA GLY A 222 17.31 3.13 -9.92
C GLY A 222 16.50 2.30 -10.91
N ILE A 223 15.18 2.52 -11.00
CA ILE A 223 14.35 1.85 -12.00
C ILE A 223 14.54 2.54 -13.35
N ASP A 224 15.07 1.78 -14.32
CA ASP A 224 15.21 2.21 -15.71
C ASP A 224 13.85 2.70 -16.26
N PRO A 225 13.78 3.88 -16.91
CA PRO A 225 12.55 4.41 -17.49
C PRO A 225 11.79 3.44 -18.40
N ALA A 226 12.49 2.60 -19.17
CA ALA A 226 11.86 1.65 -20.09
C ALA A 226 10.99 0.61 -19.38
N ARG A 227 11.38 0.22 -18.16
CA ARG A 227 10.65 -0.75 -17.31
C ARG A 227 9.80 -0.09 -16.23
N ASN A 228 9.63 1.22 -16.28
CA ASN A 228 8.92 2.01 -15.27
C ASN A 228 7.54 2.41 -15.81
N LEU A 229 6.56 1.52 -15.59
CA LEU A 229 5.24 1.56 -16.21
C LEU A 229 4.23 2.33 -15.33
N LEU A 230 3.15 2.81 -15.94
CA LEU A 230 2.07 3.52 -15.27
C LEU A 230 0.75 2.80 -15.54
N LEU A 231 0.06 2.39 -14.48
CA LEU A 231 -1.30 1.87 -14.51
C LEU A 231 -2.03 2.46 -13.30
N PRO A 232 -2.98 3.39 -13.50
CA PRO A 232 -3.77 3.91 -12.39
C PRO A 232 -4.42 2.79 -11.59
N THR A 233 -4.74 3.05 -10.32
CA THR A 233 -5.50 2.10 -9.52
C THR A 233 -6.88 1.84 -10.15
N LEU A 234 -7.54 0.76 -9.76
CA LEU A 234 -8.89 0.44 -10.18
C LEU A 234 -9.86 0.77 -9.05
N ILE A 235 -10.93 1.50 -9.37
CA ILE A 235 -11.99 1.83 -8.41
C ILE A 235 -13.32 1.24 -8.85
N THR A 236 -14.19 0.99 -7.89
CA THR A 236 -15.60 0.74 -8.18
C THR A 236 -16.24 2.08 -8.52
N LEU A 237 -16.72 2.24 -9.75
CA LEU A 237 -17.54 3.40 -10.08
C LEU A 237 -18.85 3.29 -9.27
N PRO A 238 -19.22 4.32 -8.51
CA PRO A 238 -20.41 4.27 -7.68
C PRO A 238 -21.66 4.33 -8.54
N GLU A 239 -22.68 3.59 -8.13
CA GLU A 239 -24.05 3.79 -8.59
C GLU A 239 -24.77 4.66 -7.56
N ARG A 240 -25.26 5.82 -8.00
CA ARG A 240 -26.00 6.74 -7.15
C ARG A 240 -27.38 6.13 -6.85
N GLN A 241 -27.63 5.83 -5.59
CA GLN A 241 -28.90 5.30 -5.09
C GLN A 241 -29.86 6.41 -4.62
N ARG A 242 -29.31 7.58 -4.25
CA ARG A 242 -30.10 8.73 -3.78
C ARG A 242 -29.76 9.99 -4.56
N THR A 243 -30.78 10.80 -4.80
CA THR A 243 -30.55 12.20 -5.15
C THR A 243 -29.83 12.90 -3.99
N ARG A 244 -29.09 13.96 -4.29
CA ARG A 244 -28.38 14.74 -3.25
C ARG A 244 -29.35 15.22 -2.16
N ALA A 245 -30.52 15.73 -2.54
CA ALA A 245 -31.58 16.14 -1.64
C ALA A 245 -32.03 15.00 -0.70
N ALA A 246 -32.32 13.81 -1.26
CA ALA A 246 -32.72 12.66 -0.45
C ALA A 246 -31.61 12.19 0.51
N ALA A 247 -30.35 12.21 0.08
CA ALA A 247 -29.21 11.89 0.93
C ALA A 247 -28.99 12.92 2.05
N LYS A 248 -29.14 14.22 1.76
CA LYS A 248 -29.12 15.28 2.78
C LYS A 248 -30.23 15.10 3.81
N ARG A 249 -31.46 14.84 3.38
CA ARG A 249 -32.59 14.54 4.29
C ARG A 249 -32.31 13.33 5.18
N ALA A 250 -31.74 12.26 4.62
CA ALA A 250 -31.35 11.07 5.39
C ALA A 250 -30.30 11.36 6.48
N LEU A 251 -29.49 12.40 6.29
CA LEU A 251 -28.49 12.87 7.25
C LEU A 251 -28.99 14.02 8.14
N GLY A 252 -30.27 14.42 8.05
CA GLY A 252 -30.81 15.56 8.79
C GLY A 252 -30.23 16.91 8.35
N ILE A 253 -29.77 17.00 7.11
CA ILE A 253 -29.17 18.20 6.53
C ILE A 253 -30.22 18.94 5.69
N PRO A 254 -30.45 20.24 5.90
CA PRO A 254 -31.32 21.04 5.04
C PRO A 254 -30.81 21.06 3.60
N GLU A 255 -31.71 20.98 2.63
CA GLU A 255 -31.35 20.79 1.22
C GLU A 255 -30.57 21.98 0.64
N GLU A 256 -30.87 23.19 1.10
CA GLU A 256 -30.27 24.47 0.72
C GLU A 256 -28.86 24.69 1.29
N ASN A 257 -28.45 23.90 2.28
CA ASN A 257 -27.11 24.01 2.86
C ASN A 257 -26.07 23.40 1.92
N THR A 258 -24.95 24.11 1.69
CA THR A 258 -23.81 23.54 0.96
C THR A 258 -23.04 22.60 1.89
N LEU A 259 -23.00 21.31 1.55
CA LEU A 259 -22.36 20.29 2.37
C LEU A 259 -20.96 19.96 1.87
N LEU A 260 -19.97 20.24 2.71
CA LEU A 260 -18.57 19.83 2.56
C LEU A 260 -18.40 18.47 3.26
N VAL A 261 -17.80 17.49 2.57
CA VAL A 261 -17.58 16.15 3.11
C VAL A 261 -16.12 15.75 3.02
N SER A 262 -15.57 15.22 4.10
CA SER A 262 -14.26 14.55 4.13
C SER A 262 -14.43 13.11 4.60
N VAL A 263 -13.77 12.14 3.95
CA VAL A 263 -13.86 10.71 4.32
C VAL A 263 -12.47 10.10 4.38
N ALA A 264 -12.01 9.74 5.57
CA ALA A 264 -10.69 9.12 5.74
C ALA A 264 -10.58 8.41 7.11
N ARG A 265 -9.61 7.49 7.25
CA ARG A 265 -9.30 6.89 8.56
C ARG A 265 -8.83 7.94 9.55
N GLY A 266 -9.15 7.77 10.82
CA GLY A 266 -8.85 8.78 11.87
C GLY A 266 -7.39 9.22 11.93
N ALA A 267 -6.46 8.29 11.69
CA ALA A 267 -5.02 8.57 11.63
C ALA A 267 -4.62 9.60 10.56
N LYS A 268 -5.44 9.84 9.54
CA LYS A 268 -5.19 10.83 8.48
C LYS A 268 -5.52 12.26 8.89
N TYR A 269 -6.27 12.44 9.97
CA TYR A 269 -6.65 13.74 10.54
C TYR A 269 -5.80 14.11 11.76
N ARG A 270 -4.63 13.49 11.94
CA ARG A 270 -3.69 13.83 13.01
C ARG A 270 -3.20 15.28 12.87
N ASN A 271 -2.96 15.94 13.99
CA ASN A 271 -2.59 17.36 13.98
C ASN A 271 -1.16 17.53 13.48
N VAL A 272 -0.93 18.61 12.72
CA VAL A 272 0.41 19.12 12.40
C VAL A 272 0.50 20.50 12.99
N GLY A 273 1.30 20.62 14.05
CA GLY A 273 1.31 21.81 14.89
C GLY A 273 0.03 21.97 15.71
N PRO A 274 -0.29 23.20 16.16
CA PRO A 274 -1.40 23.45 17.09
C PRO A 274 -2.77 23.51 16.41
N ILE A 275 -2.82 23.58 15.08
CA ILE A 275 -4.07 23.77 14.32
C ILE A 275 -4.65 22.40 13.96
N THR A 276 -5.85 22.10 14.46
CA THR A 276 -6.56 20.88 14.13
C THR A 276 -7.17 20.95 12.72
N TYR A 277 -7.62 19.81 12.19
CA TYR A 277 -8.35 19.80 10.92
C TYR A 277 -9.67 20.60 11.00
N ALA A 278 -10.36 20.56 12.15
CA ALA A 278 -11.60 21.30 12.35
C ALA A 278 -11.38 22.82 12.42
N ASP A 279 -10.33 23.29 13.10
CA ASP A 279 -10.01 24.71 13.24
C ASP A 279 -9.87 25.42 11.88
N ARG A 280 -9.32 24.71 10.89
CA ARG A 280 -9.09 25.22 9.52
C ARG A 280 -10.37 25.60 8.77
N HIS A 281 -11.55 25.23 9.29
CA HIS A 281 -12.82 25.49 8.63
C HIS A 281 -13.67 26.53 9.40
N VAL A 282 -13.23 26.98 10.59
CA VAL A 282 -14.04 27.87 11.44
C VAL A 282 -14.28 29.21 10.75
N ALA A 283 -13.23 29.87 10.25
CA ALA A 283 -13.35 31.16 9.56
C ALA A 283 -14.21 31.07 8.29
N LEU A 284 -13.99 30.02 7.48
CA LEU A 284 -14.79 29.73 6.29
C LEU A 284 -16.27 29.57 6.64
N LEU A 285 -16.61 28.75 7.64
CA LEU A 285 -18.00 28.51 8.02
C LEU A 285 -18.64 29.73 8.71
N ALA A 286 -17.86 30.59 9.36
CA ALA A 286 -18.36 31.87 9.86
C ALA A 286 -18.78 32.80 8.70
N ALA A 287 -17.99 32.84 7.62
CA ALA A 287 -18.29 33.64 6.42
C ALA A 287 -19.46 33.08 5.59
N HIS A 288 -19.69 31.76 5.63
CA HIS A 288 -20.71 31.07 4.84
C HIS A 288 -21.72 30.35 5.75
N PRO A 289 -22.78 31.03 6.24
CA PRO A 289 -23.71 30.48 7.23
C PRO A 289 -24.53 29.30 6.70
N ASN A 290 -24.71 29.18 5.38
CA ASN A 290 -25.37 28.05 4.73
C ASN A 290 -24.44 26.84 4.48
N ALA A 291 -23.14 26.95 4.78
CA ALA A 291 -22.20 25.85 4.63
C ALA A 291 -22.04 25.04 5.92
N ARG A 292 -21.70 23.76 5.77
CA ARG A 292 -21.42 22.83 6.87
C ARG A 292 -20.43 21.75 6.46
N LEU A 293 -19.69 21.21 7.42
CA LEU A 293 -18.66 20.18 7.24
C LEU A 293 -19.04 18.90 7.99
N ILE A 294 -19.04 17.77 7.27
CA ILE A 294 -19.09 16.43 7.84
C ILE A 294 -17.75 15.73 7.58
N VAL A 295 -17.12 15.23 8.65
CA VAL A 295 -15.92 14.41 8.57
C VAL A 295 -16.22 12.97 8.98
N VAL A 296 -16.05 12.02 8.07
CA VAL A 296 -16.32 10.60 8.29
C VAL A 296 -15.01 9.85 8.53
N GLY A 297 -14.94 9.15 9.65
CA GLY A 297 -13.79 8.32 10.05
C GLY A 297 -12.85 8.96 11.06
N ALA A 298 -13.02 10.26 11.36
CA ALA A 298 -12.28 10.91 12.45
C ALA A 298 -12.71 10.43 13.84
N GLY A 299 -13.94 9.93 13.99
CA GLY A 299 -14.52 9.59 15.29
C GLY A 299 -14.75 10.82 16.18
N GLU A 300 -15.10 10.56 17.44
CA GLU A 300 -15.17 11.62 18.45
C GLU A 300 -13.78 12.17 18.75
N ARG A 301 -13.67 13.50 18.81
CA ARG A 301 -12.40 14.20 18.98
C ARG A 301 -12.56 15.39 19.91
N ALA A 302 -12.04 15.24 21.13
CA ALA A 302 -12.11 16.29 22.14
C ALA A 302 -11.38 17.58 21.70
N ASP A 303 -10.31 17.45 20.91
CA ASP A 303 -9.58 18.58 20.36
C ASP A 303 -10.36 19.38 19.32
N TRP A 304 -11.50 18.88 18.83
CA TRP A 304 -12.36 19.59 17.87
C TRP A 304 -13.53 20.34 18.53
N ALA A 305 -13.79 20.10 19.82
CA ALA A 305 -14.92 20.71 20.53
C ALA A 305 -14.96 22.25 20.44
N PRO A 306 -13.83 22.99 20.52
CA PRO A 306 -13.84 24.44 20.34
C PRO A 306 -14.33 24.87 18.95
N ALA A 307 -13.86 24.23 17.88
CA ALA A 307 -14.28 24.52 16.51
C ALA A 307 -15.76 24.16 16.26
N GLN A 308 -16.23 23.06 16.86
CA GLN A 308 -17.64 22.66 16.80
C GLN A 308 -18.54 23.69 17.49
N ALA A 309 -18.15 24.18 18.67
CA ALA A 309 -18.87 25.22 19.39
C ALA A 309 -18.88 26.55 18.60
N ALA A 310 -17.72 26.98 18.10
CA ALA A 310 -17.57 28.22 17.32
C ALA A 310 -18.41 28.24 16.04
N THR A 311 -18.77 27.08 15.50
CA THR A 311 -19.59 26.94 14.28
C THR A 311 -21.04 26.57 14.56
N GLY A 312 -21.47 26.50 15.81
CA GLY A 312 -22.83 26.11 16.19
C GLY A 312 -23.16 24.67 15.80
N GLY A 313 -22.18 23.76 15.86
CA GLY A 313 -22.34 22.35 15.49
C GLY A 313 -22.33 22.07 13.98
N ARG A 314 -21.99 23.05 13.14
CA ARG A 314 -21.89 22.86 11.67
C ARG A 314 -20.64 22.09 11.23
N ILE A 315 -19.69 21.86 12.14
CA ILE A 315 -18.63 20.87 11.98
C ILE A 315 -19.05 19.62 12.76
N THR A 316 -19.17 18.48 12.09
CA THR A 316 -19.53 17.20 12.73
C THR A 316 -18.56 16.10 12.31
N ALA A 317 -18.30 15.17 13.24
CA ALA A 317 -17.39 14.05 13.04
C ALA A 317 -18.12 12.73 13.30
N TYR A 318 -17.91 11.76 12.42
CA TYR A 318 -18.43 10.41 12.53
C TYR A 318 -17.27 9.42 12.68
N ALA A 319 -17.51 8.32 13.39
CA ALA A 319 -16.61 7.17 13.37
C ALA A 319 -16.51 6.56 11.96
N GLU A 320 -15.51 5.69 11.74
CA GLU A 320 -15.34 5.00 10.47
C GLU A 320 -16.60 4.22 10.10
N GLN A 321 -17.04 4.38 8.85
CA GLN A 321 -18.26 3.75 8.33
C GLN A 321 -17.86 2.65 7.33
N ALA A 322 -18.50 1.49 7.45
CA ALA A 322 -18.32 0.41 6.48
C ALA A 322 -18.85 0.80 5.08
N ASP A 323 -19.93 1.58 5.03
CA ASP A 323 -20.48 2.16 3.80
C ASP A 323 -20.65 3.68 3.93
N PRO A 324 -19.69 4.49 3.47
CA PRO A 324 -19.78 5.96 3.52
C PRO A 324 -20.62 6.56 2.37
N ARG A 325 -21.31 5.76 1.55
CA ARG A 325 -22.01 6.20 0.34
C ARG A 325 -22.94 7.38 0.54
N VAL A 326 -23.78 7.35 1.59
CA VAL A 326 -24.76 8.41 1.86
C VAL A 326 -24.10 9.79 2.00
N PHE A 327 -22.87 9.85 2.53
CA PHE A 327 -22.13 11.09 2.69
C PHE A 327 -21.64 11.63 1.33
N PHE A 328 -21.11 10.77 0.47
CA PHE A 328 -20.75 11.16 -0.89
C PHE A 328 -21.97 11.57 -1.73
N GLU A 329 -23.10 10.87 -1.56
CA GLU A 329 -24.34 11.20 -2.28
C GLU A 329 -24.89 12.58 -1.89
N ALA A 330 -24.78 12.94 -0.60
CA ALA A 330 -25.25 14.20 -0.04
C ALA A 330 -24.33 15.40 -0.30
N ALA A 331 -23.03 15.14 -0.53
CA ALA A 331 -22.02 16.18 -0.65
C ALA A 331 -22.25 17.12 -1.84
N ASP A 332 -21.89 18.39 -1.63
CA ASP A 332 -21.73 19.39 -2.69
C ASP A 332 -20.25 19.57 -3.06
N ILE A 333 -19.35 19.43 -2.09
CA ILE A 333 -17.90 19.58 -2.25
C ILE A 333 -17.22 18.47 -1.43
N TYR A 334 -16.24 17.80 -2.03
CA TYR A 334 -15.37 16.91 -1.27
C TYR A 334 -14.10 17.64 -0.86
N VAL A 335 -13.73 17.47 0.41
CA VAL A 335 -12.59 18.11 1.03
C VAL A 335 -11.69 17.02 1.60
N ASP A 336 -10.46 16.96 1.09
CA ASP A 336 -9.55 15.88 1.43
C ASP A 336 -9.04 15.96 2.88
N SER A 337 -8.54 14.84 3.40
CA SER A 337 -7.90 14.78 4.71
C SER A 337 -6.51 15.44 4.67
N TYR A 338 -6.12 16.06 5.78
CA TYR A 338 -4.81 16.67 5.97
C TYR A 338 -4.28 16.31 7.37
N PRO A 339 -2.97 16.03 7.54
CA PRO A 339 -1.88 16.17 6.56
C PRO A 339 -1.82 15.06 5.52
N PHE A 340 -2.46 13.92 5.76
CA PHE A 340 -2.34 12.77 4.88
C PHE A 340 -3.51 12.74 3.89
N VAL A 341 -3.21 13.02 2.63
CA VAL A 341 -4.11 12.86 1.47
C VAL A 341 -4.80 11.48 1.43
N SER A 342 -6.08 11.46 1.07
CA SER A 342 -6.83 10.22 0.86
C SER A 342 -7.16 9.94 -0.59
N SER A 343 -6.17 9.46 -1.33
CA SER A 343 -6.28 9.14 -2.76
C SER A 343 -7.50 8.28 -3.12
N THR A 344 -7.77 7.21 -2.37
CA THR A 344 -8.93 6.33 -2.64
C THR A 344 -10.26 7.05 -2.40
N SER A 345 -10.36 7.82 -1.33
CA SER A 345 -11.59 8.58 -1.01
C SER A 345 -11.81 9.73 -2.01
N MET A 346 -10.73 10.39 -2.45
CA MET A 346 -10.79 11.40 -3.51
C MET A 346 -11.25 10.79 -4.84
N LEU A 347 -10.75 9.61 -5.22
CA LEU A 347 -11.20 8.91 -6.43
C LEU A 347 -12.68 8.50 -6.33
N GLU A 348 -13.13 8.02 -5.17
CA GLU A 348 -14.55 7.72 -4.94
C GLU A 348 -15.42 8.99 -5.04
N ALA A 349 -15.02 10.08 -4.39
CA ALA A 349 -15.71 11.38 -4.49
C ALA A 349 -15.75 11.92 -5.92
N ALA A 350 -14.64 11.83 -6.64
CA ALA A 350 -14.52 12.21 -8.04
C ALA A 350 -15.48 11.42 -8.92
N ALA A 351 -15.66 10.12 -8.64
CA ALA A 351 -16.60 9.26 -9.36
C ALA A 351 -18.08 9.60 -9.08
N TYR A 352 -18.39 10.29 -7.97
CA TYR A 352 -19.71 10.90 -7.73
C TYR A 352 -19.88 12.26 -8.43
N GLY A 353 -18.86 12.75 -9.13
CA GLY A 353 -18.82 14.08 -9.75
C GLY A 353 -18.72 15.22 -8.75
N LEU A 354 -18.06 15.00 -7.61
CA LEU A 354 -17.84 16.04 -6.62
C LEU A 354 -16.61 16.88 -6.98
N PRO A 355 -16.68 18.23 -6.93
CA PRO A 355 -15.49 19.05 -6.98
C PRO A 355 -14.62 18.74 -5.76
N LEU A 356 -13.30 18.63 -5.97
CA LEU A 356 -12.36 18.27 -4.92
C LEU A 356 -11.49 19.46 -4.53
N VAL A 357 -11.33 19.65 -3.23
CA VAL A 357 -10.31 20.55 -2.67
C VAL A 357 -9.40 19.74 -1.76
N THR A 358 -8.09 19.90 -1.94
CA THR A 358 -7.06 19.31 -1.08
C THR A 358 -5.96 20.33 -0.79
N ARG A 359 -5.00 19.96 0.05
CA ARG A 359 -3.90 20.82 0.47
C ARG A 359 -2.56 20.14 0.22
N PHE A 360 -1.61 20.91 -0.29
CA PHE A 360 -0.21 20.50 -0.41
C PHE A 360 0.70 21.68 -0.09
N GLU A 361 0.97 21.85 1.20
CA GLU A 361 1.75 22.96 1.76
C GLU A 361 3.27 22.69 1.74
N ALA A 362 3.70 21.46 1.41
CA ALA A 362 5.11 21.12 1.33
C ALA A 362 5.73 21.59 0.00
N PRO A 363 7.07 21.79 -0.05
CA PRO A 363 7.77 22.13 -1.28
C PRO A 363 7.54 21.10 -2.39
N GLU A 364 7.64 21.54 -3.65
CA GLU A 364 7.40 20.68 -4.82
C GLU A 364 8.28 19.41 -4.82
N ALA A 365 9.50 19.50 -4.31
CA ALA A 365 10.36 18.33 -4.13
C ALA A 365 9.69 17.19 -3.36
N ALA A 366 8.75 17.47 -2.43
CA ALA A 366 8.00 16.47 -1.69
C ALA A 366 6.71 16.00 -2.38
N GLU A 367 6.55 16.19 -3.70
CA GLU A 367 5.35 15.83 -4.46
C GLU A 367 4.81 14.40 -4.24
N ILE A 368 5.65 13.45 -3.80
CA ILE A 368 5.21 12.09 -3.46
C ILE A 368 4.12 12.07 -2.37
N VAL A 369 4.06 13.09 -1.50
CA VAL A 369 3.04 13.19 -0.45
C VAL A 369 1.79 13.96 -0.90
N ALA A 370 1.80 14.52 -2.12
CA ALA A 370 0.66 15.22 -2.72
C ALA A 370 -0.34 14.25 -3.38
N ILE A 371 -1.49 14.80 -3.81
CA ILE A 371 -2.35 14.09 -4.76
C ILE A 371 -1.79 14.26 -6.17
N ASN A 372 -1.47 13.16 -6.83
CA ASN A 372 -0.93 13.17 -8.19
C ASN A 372 -1.40 11.94 -9.00
N HIS A 373 -2.56 11.40 -8.65
CA HIS A 373 -3.18 10.32 -9.40
C HIS A 373 -3.68 10.86 -10.74
N PRO A 374 -3.50 10.12 -11.85
CA PRO A 374 -3.92 10.58 -13.17
C PRO A 374 -5.38 11.02 -13.18
N GLY A 375 -5.66 12.20 -13.69
CA GLY A 375 -7.00 12.78 -13.72
C GLY A 375 -7.33 13.61 -12.48
N LEU A 376 -6.87 13.24 -11.28
CA LEU A 376 -7.01 14.08 -10.08
C LEU A 376 -5.99 15.22 -10.05
N ASP A 377 -4.78 14.96 -10.52
CA ASP A 377 -3.69 15.92 -10.66
C ASP A 377 -4.08 17.17 -11.48
N ALA A 378 -4.91 16.99 -12.50
CA ALA A 378 -5.36 18.08 -13.37
C ALA A 378 -6.70 18.72 -12.95
N THR A 379 -7.47 18.09 -12.06
CA THR A 379 -8.87 18.50 -11.78
C THR A 379 -9.13 18.87 -10.33
N ALA A 380 -8.35 18.36 -9.37
CA ALA A 380 -8.46 18.75 -7.97
C ALA A 380 -7.90 20.16 -7.77
N ARG A 381 -8.56 20.96 -6.94
CA ARG A 381 -8.04 22.26 -6.49
C ARG A 381 -7.08 22.03 -5.33
N VAL A 382 -5.79 22.27 -5.56
CA VAL A 382 -4.72 22.02 -4.58
C VAL A 382 -4.27 23.33 -3.98
N ALA A 383 -4.62 23.57 -2.72
CA ALA A 383 -4.20 24.76 -1.99
C ALA A 383 -2.79 24.64 -1.39
N ARG A 384 -1.99 25.71 -1.49
CA ARG A 384 -0.64 25.83 -0.92
C ARG A 384 -0.60 26.44 0.47
N ASP A 385 -1.67 27.11 0.87
CA ASP A 385 -1.83 27.70 2.19
C ASP A 385 -3.31 27.79 2.60
N GLN A 386 -3.59 28.40 3.76
CA GLN A 386 -4.95 28.58 4.27
C GLN A 386 -5.79 29.55 3.44
N ALA A 387 -5.20 30.63 2.92
CA ALA A 387 -5.93 31.64 2.17
C ALA A 387 -6.38 31.09 0.82
N GLU A 388 -5.50 30.38 0.12
CA GLU A 388 -5.84 29.72 -1.14
C GLU A 388 -6.90 28.62 -0.93
N TYR A 389 -6.80 27.88 0.18
CA TYR A 389 -7.77 26.86 0.55
C TYR A 389 -9.17 27.45 0.77
N GLU A 390 -9.26 28.55 1.52
CA GLU A 390 -10.52 29.26 1.74
C GLU A 390 -11.06 29.90 0.46
N ALA A 391 -10.19 30.39 -0.42
CA ALA A 391 -10.59 30.94 -1.72
C ALA A 391 -11.19 29.86 -2.63
N HIS A 392 -10.56 28.68 -2.71
CA HIS A 392 -11.10 27.55 -3.48
C HIS A 392 -12.45 27.10 -2.95
N LEU A 393 -12.58 26.96 -1.63
CA LEU A 393 -13.84 26.57 -1.01
C LEU A 393 -14.92 27.65 -1.14
N THR A 394 -14.57 28.93 -0.95
CA THR A 394 -15.50 30.05 -1.12
C THR A 394 -16.07 30.08 -2.53
N ALA A 395 -15.20 30.01 -3.56
CA ALA A 395 -15.64 29.98 -4.95
C ALA A 395 -16.60 28.82 -5.22
N LEU A 396 -16.32 27.64 -4.67
CA LEU A 396 -17.21 26.50 -4.79
C LEU A 396 -18.47 26.66 -3.93
N ILE A 397 -18.45 27.30 -2.76
CA ILE A 397 -19.66 27.45 -1.92
C ILE A 397 -20.65 28.43 -2.56
N THR A 398 -20.15 29.54 -3.12
CA THR A 398 -20.99 30.64 -3.62
C THR A 398 -21.47 30.44 -5.05
N ASP A 399 -20.74 29.68 -5.88
CA ASP A 399 -21.08 29.49 -7.29
C ASP A 399 -21.46 28.04 -7.61
N ALA A 400 -22.77 27.81 -7.77
CA ALA A 400 -23.31 26.50 -8.10
C ALA A 400 -22.95 26.04 -9.53
N GLU A 401 -22.72 26.96 -10.47
CA GLU A 401 -22.31 26.62 -11.83
C GLU A 401 -20.85 26.18 -11.85
N ALA A 402 -19.96 26.92 -11.18
CA ALA A 402 -18.58 26.51 -11.00
C ALA A 402 -18.46 25.14 -10.32
N ARG A 403 -19.29 24.85 -9.31
CA ARG A 403 -19.36 23.50 -8.70
C ARG A 403 -19.73 22.42 -9.73
N ARG A 404 -20.79 22.65 -10.53
CA ARG A 404 -21.24 21.69 -11.54
C ARG A 404 -20.20 21.47 -12.63
N ALA A 405 -19.56 22.53 -13.10
CA ALA A 405 -18.51 22.45 -14.12
C ALA A 405 -17.30 21.66 -13.60
N ALA A 406 -16.82 21.96 -12.40
CA ALA A 406 -15.72 21.24 -11.78
C ALA A 406 -16.06 19.76 -11.54
N GLY A 407 -17.25 19.47 -11.03
CA GLY A 407 -17.76 18.11 -10.83
C GLY A 407 -17.90 17.30 -12.13
N SER A 408 -18.33 17.94 -13.21
CA SER A 408 -18.46 17.30 -14.53
C SER A 408 -17.10 17.00 -15.14
N GLY A 409 -16.17 17.95 -15.08
CA GLY A 409 -14.81 17.78 -15.59
C GLY A 409 -14.06 16.64 -14.91
N ILE A 410 -14.18 16.54 -13.58
CA ILE A 410 -13.53 15.45 -12.84
C ILE A 410 -14.20 14.10 -13.11
N SER A 411 -15.53 14.02 -13.16
CA SER A 411 -16.25 12.78 -13.45
C SER A 411 -15.88 12.24 -14.84
N ALA A 412 -15.73 13.13 -15.84
CA ALA A 412 -15.29 12.74 -17.18
C ALA A 412 -13.86 12.18 -17.19
N ALA A 413 -12.94 12.80 -16.43
CA ALA A 413 -11.58 12.29 -16.28
C ALA A 413 -11.55 10.90 -15.61
N ILE A 414 -12.37 10.70 -14.57
CA ILE A 414 -12.48 9.40 -13.89
C ILE A 414 -13.07 8.33 -14.78
N ALA A 415 -14.18 8.61 -15.47
CA ALA A 415 -14.80 7.65 -16.39
C ALA A 415 -13.83 7.21 -17.49
N ARG A 416 -13.02 8.14 -18.02
CA ARG A 416 -12.03 7.83 -19.06
C ARG A 416 -10.89 6.93 -18.56
N LEU A 417 -10.38 7.17 -17.35
CA LEU A 417 -9.14 6.56 -16.87
C LEU A 417 -9.33 5.34 -15.95
N TYR A 418 -10.45 5.29 -15.23
CA TYR A 418 -10.67 4.33 -14.14
C TYR A 418 -11.87 3.40 -14.38
N ALA A 419 -12.64 3.59 -15.45
CA ALA A 419 -13.68 2.63 -15.82
C ALA A 419 -13.05 1.26 -16.14
N PRO A 420 -13.70 0.13 -15.77
CA PRO A 420 -13.13 -1.20 -15.94
C PRO A 420 -12.62 -1.50 -17.36
N ALA A 421 -13.35 -1.09 -18.40
CA ALA A 421 -12.93 -1.30 -19.79
C ALA A 421 -11.67 -0.51 -20.15
N SER A 422 -11.61 0.78 -19.78
CA SER A 422 -10.43 1.63 -20.01
C SER A 422 -9.22 1.13 -19.23
N TRP A 423 -9.44 0.71 -17.99
CA TRP A 423 -8.39 0.18 -17.14
C TRP A 423 -7.85 -1.16 -17.68
N LEU A 424 -8.73 -2.05 -18.16
CA LEU A 424 -8.34 -3.32 -18.78
C LEU A 424 -7.51 -3.10 -20.06
N ALA A 425 -7.89 -2.13 -20.90
CA ALA A 425 -7.08 -1.74 -22.05
C ALA A 425 -5.69 -1.21 -21.62
N GLY A 426 -5.62 -0.46 -20.51
CA GLY A 426 -4.36 -0.03 -19.90
C GLY A 426 -3.52 -1.21 -19.39
N LEU A 427 -4.16 -2.22 -18.78
CA LEU A 427 -3.50 -3.44 -18.35
C LEU A 427 -2.90 -4.20 -19.54
N ASP A 428 -3.66 -4.36 -20.62
CA ASP A 428 -3.19 -5.02 -21.85
C ASP A 428 -1.97 -4.30 -22.44
N ALA A 429 -1.99 -2.96 -22.45
CA ALA A 429 -0.83 -2.16 -22.89
C ALA A 429 0.40 -2.36 -21.99
N VAL A 430 0.21 -2.38 -20.67
CA VAL A 430 1.27 -2.64 -19.69
C VAL A 430 1.87 -4.04 -19.87
N TYR A 431 1.04 -5.05 -20.09
CA TYR A 431 1.49 -6.42 -20.35
C TYR A 431 2.22 -6.53 -21.69
N ALA A 432 1.72 -5.90 -22.74
CA ALA A 432 2.39 -5.87 -24.04
C ALA A 432 3.76 -5.19 -23.94
N GLN A 433 3.84 -4.04 -23.26
CA GLN A 433 5.11 -3.32 -23.05
C GLN A 433 6.08 -4.16 -22.22
N ALA A 434 5.64 -4.74 -21.10
CA ALA A 434 6.48 -5.58 -20.26
C ALA A 434 7.03 -6.81 -21.01
N ARG A 435 6.23 -7.39 -21.92
CA ARG A 435 6.64 -8.52 -22.75
C ARG A 435 7.63 -8.14 -23.85
N ALA A 436 7.61 -6.89 -24.31
CA ALA A 436 8.55 -6.36 -25.29
C ALA A 436 9.91 -5.96 -24.68
N LEU A 437 10.02 -5.91 -23.34
CA LEU A 437 11.28 -5.62 -22.67
C LEU A 437 12.29 -6.76 -22.85
N PRO A 438 13.59 -6.44 -22.94
CA PRO A 438 14.61 -7.47 -22.86
C PRO A 438 14.54 -8.20 -21.51
N ARG A 439 14.96 -9.46 -21.50
CA ARG A 439 15.08 -10.22 -20.25
C ARG A 439 15.97 -9.47 -19.27
N LEU A 440 15.58 -9.48 -18.00
CA LEU A 440 16.33 -8.81 -16.95
C LEU A 440 17.66 -9.54 -16.74
N ALA A 441 18.77 -8.82 -16.88
CA ALA A 441 20.08 -9.41 -16.66
C ALA A 441 20.32 -9.67 -15.16
N PRO A 442 20.97 -10.78 -14.78
CA PRO A 442 21.47 -10.95 -13.43
C PRO A 442 22.43 -9.80 -13.11
N ASP A 443 22.08 -8.98 -12.12
CA ASP A 443 22.89 -7.80 -11.82
C ASP A 443 24.25 -8.23 -11.20
N ALA A 444 25.32 -7.93 -11.94
CA ALA A 444 26.72 -8.19 -11.63
C ALA A 444 27.49 -6.91 -11.21
N GLY A 445 26.80 -5.77 -11.11
CA GLY A 445 27.42 -4.49 -10.79
C GLY A 445 27.87 -4.37 -9.32
N PRO A 446 28.79 -3.43 -9.02
CA PRO A 446 29.17 -3.12 -7.66
C PRO A 446 27.95 -2.59 -6.89
N VAL A 447 27.81 -2.99 -5.62
CA VAL A 447 26.78 -2.43 -4.75
C VAL A 447 27.40 -1.20 -4.11
N ILE A 448 26.82 -0.06 -4.47
CA ILE A 448 27.20 1.23 -3.93
C ILE A 448 26.79 1.27 -2.46
N ALA A 449 27.67 1.80 -1.61
CA ALA A 449 27.34 2.02 -0.20
C ALA A 449 26.15 2.98 -0.10
N GLU A 450 25.13 2.59 0.65
CA GLU A 450 23.94 3.41 0.87
C GLU A 450 24.28 4.54 1.85
N ALA A 451 23.73 5.73 1.58
CA ALA A 451 23.79 6.86 2.49
C ALA A 451 22.39 7.48 2.62
N PRO A 452 22.02 7.98 3.82
CA PRO A 452 20.71 8.57 4.01
C PRO A 452 20.64 9.93 3.30
N HIS A 453 19.62 10.12 2.46
CA HIS A 453 19.21 11.44 1.99
C HIS A 453 18.36 12.12 3.05
N LEU A 454 18.48 13.44 3.16
CA LEU A 454 17.75 14.27 4.14
C LEU A 454 16.98 15.40 3.45
N GLY A 455 16.54 15.18 2.20
CA GLY A 455 15.79 16.16 1.44
C GLY A 455 14.32 16.25 1.87
N GLU A 456 13.59 17.19 1.31
CA GLU A 456 12.16 17.38 1.60
C GLU A 456 11.30 16.11 1.47
N PRO A 457 11.42 15.25 0.43
CA PRO A 457 10.67 13.99 0.40
C PRO A 457 10.88 13.15 1.65
N ASP A 458 12.12 13.10 2.14
CA ASP A 458 12.52 12.25 3.26
C ASP A 458 12.00 12.82 4.58
N LEU A 459 12.13 14.14 4.77
CA LEU A 459 11.64 14.83 5.98
C LEU A 459 10.12 14.75 6.07
N ARG A 460 9.40 15.12 5.00
CA ARG A 460 7.94 15.06 4.97
C ARG A 460 7.43 13.65 5.11
N HIS A 461 8.12 12.66 4.52
CA HIS A 461 7.75 11.28 4.74
C HIS A 461 7.82 10.89 6.22
N GLN A 462 8.93 11.21 6.90
CA GLN A 462 9.06 10.88 8.33
C GLN A 462 8.01 11.61 9.17
N ASP A 463 7.75 12.89 8.89
CA ASP A 463 6.71 13.66 9.58
C ASP A 463 5.32 13.05 9.34
N MET A 464 5.04 12.61 8.11
CA MET A 464 3.71 12.19 7.64
C MET A 464 3.36 10.72 7.89
N PHE A 465 4.35 9.83 7.80
CA PHE A 465 4.16 8.38 7.82
C PHE A 465 5.08 7.66 8.79
N GLY A 466 6.09 8.36 9.33
CA GLY A 466 7.00 7.80 10.30
C GLY A 466 6.27 7.28 11.54
N SER A 467 6.75 6.16 12.05
CA SER A 467 6.23 5.49 13.24
C SER A 467 7.34 5.26 14.24
N ASP A 468 7.06 5.42 15.53
CA ASP A 468 7.98 5.06 16.61
C ASP A 468 7.85 3.59 17.02
N PHE A 469 7.29 2.74 16.14
CA PHE A 469 7.14 1.32 16.42
C PHE A 469 8.49 0.69 16.77
N PRO A 470 8.61 0.04 17.94
CA PRO A 470 9.90 -0.43 18.44
C PRO A 470 10.42 -1.61 17.62
N VAL A 471 11.74 -1.68 17.45
CA VAL A 471 12.42 -2.76 16.74
C VAL A 471 12.16 -4.13 17.40
N SER A 472 11.97 -4.16 18.72
CA SER A 472 11.56 -5.38 19.43
C SER A 472 10.17 -5.86 18.98
N GLY A 473 9.21 -4.93 18.81
CA GLY A 473 7.91 -5.19 18.20
C GLY A 473 8.02 -5.77 16.78
N MET A 474 8.88 -5.19 15.94
CA MET A 474 9.13 -5.70 14.59
C MET A 474 9.74 -7.10 14.62
N THR A 475 10.72 -7.34 15.50
CA THR A 475 11.42 -8.63 15.64
C THR A 475 10.45 -9.74 16.05
N LYS A 476 9.51 -9.45 16.97
CA LYS A 476 8.47 -10.40 17.39
C LYS A 476 7.58 -10.88 16.24
N ASN A 477 7.41 -10.09 15.19
CA ASN A 477 6.60 -10.48 14.03
C ASN A 477 7.27 -11.58 13.19
N TYR A 478 8.61 -11.71 13.26
CA TYR A 478 9.38 -12.66 12.46
C TYR A 478 9.93 -13.85 13.23
N ILE A 479 9.89 -13.82 14.57
CA ILE A 479 10.53 -14.84 15.41
C ILE A 479 10.00 -16.26 15.14
N GLY A 480 8.69 -16.40 14.85
CA GLY A 480 8.07 -17.68 14.49
C GLY A 480 8.57 -18.27 13.17
N MET A 481 9.26 -17.47 12.35
CA MET A 481 9.82 -17.87 11.04
C MET A 481 11.31 -18.24 11.13
N LEU A 482 11.94 -18.11 12.31
CA LEU A 482 13.32 -18.52 12.54
C LEU A 482 13.43 -20.02 12.83
N PRO A 483 14.59 -20.66 12.54
CA PRO A 483 14.93 -21.99 13.05
C PRO A 483 14.87 -22.04 14.59
N LEU A 484 14.60 -23.22 15.17
CA LEU A 484 14.38 -23.37 16.61
C LEU A 484 15.49 -22.76 17.47
N ARG A 485 16.77 -23.05 17.16
CA ARG A 485 17.91 -22.53 17.93
C ARG A 485 17.96 -20.99 17.93
N GLN A 486 17.74 -20.39 16.75
CA GLN A 486 17.74 -18.93 16.60
C GLN A 486 16.51 -18.29 17.24
N ARG A 487 15.34 -18.92 17.09
CA ARG A 487 14.11 -18.51 17.76
C ARG A 487 14.28 -18.45 19.26
N VAL A 488 14.88 -19.48 19.87
CA VAL A 488 15.17 -19.53 21.31
C VAL A 488 16.15 -18.42 21.70
N ALA A 489 17.20 -18.17 20.90
CA ALA A 489 18.16 -17.10 21.15
C ALA A 489 17.51 -15.70 21.09
N SER A 490 16.71 -15.41 20.06
CA SER A 490 15.96 -14.16 19.92
C SER A 490 14.94 -14.00 21.04
N TRP A 491 14.26 -15.08 21.44
CA TRP A 491 13.32 -15.07 22.55
C TRP A 491 14.02 -14.75 23.88
N ALA A 492 15.18 -15.34 24.12
CA ALA A 492 15.99 -15.06 25.31
C ALA A 492 16.51 -13.62 25.31
N ALA A 493 16.87 -13.06 24.16
CA ALA A 493 17.23 -11.65 24.03
C ALA A 493 16.05 -10.72 24.38
N LEU A 494 14.87 -10.96 23.81
CA LEU A 494 13.65 -10.20 24.13
C LEU A 494 13.28 -10.32 25.62
N ARG A 495 13.41 -11.51 26.20
CA ARG A 495 13.16 -11.73 27.63
C ARG A 495 14.13 -10.94 28.51
N ARG A 496 15.43 -10.93 28.18
CA ARG A 496 16.44 -10.16 28.92
C ARG A 496 16.22 -8.66 28.80
N ALA A 497 15.71 -8.19 27.67
CA ALA A 497 15.36 -6.78 27.45
C ALA A 497 14.04 -6.35 28.11
N GLY A 498 13.29 -7.26 28.74
CA GLY A 498 11.97 -6.95 29.32
C GLY A 498 10.86 -6.76 28.28
N ASP A 499 11.10 -7.10 27.01
CA ASP A 499 10.20 -6.83 25.89
C ASP A 499 9.05 -7.84 25.79
N LEU A 500 8.88 -8.83 26.68
CA LEU A 500 7.84 -9.85 26.59
C LEU A 500 6.64 -9.57 27.52
N SER A 501 5.47 -9.39 26.91
CA SER A 501 4.19 -9.11 27.55
C SER A 501 3.40 -10.39 27.87
N GLY A 502 3.22 -10.67 29.16
CA GLY A 502 2.36 -11.75 29.64
C GLY A 502 2.84 -13.19 29.34
N PRO A 503 2.15 -14.21 29.88
CA PRO A 503 2.54 -15.61 29.75
C PRO A 503 2.26 -16.18 28.35
N TRP A 504 1.16 -15.76 27.70
CA TRP A 504 0.79 -16.27 26.39
C TRP A 504 1.75 -15.85 25.28
N GLU A 505 2.22 -14.59 25.27
CA GLU A 505 3.19 -14.15 24.26
C GLU A 505 4.48 -14.96 24.36
N ARG A 506 4.94 -15.25 25.59
CA ARG A 506 6.16 -16.03 25.83
C ARG A 506 6.08 -17.42 25.19
N VAL A 507 4.94 -18.08 25.28
CA VAL A 507 4.73 -19.40 24.67
C VAL A 507 4.57 -19.25 23.15
N ARG A 508 3.73 -18.32 22.70
CA ARG A 508 3.42 -18.11 21.28
C ARG A 508 4.67 -17.85 20.43
N LEU A 509 5.61 -17.05 20.93
CA LEU A 509 6.83 -16.69 20.19
C LEU A 509 7.83 -17.86 20.05
N LEU A 510 7.65 -18.96 20.78
CA LEU A 510 8.45 -20.18 20.61
C LEU A 510 7.84 -21.14 19.58
N LEU A 511 6.55 -21.02 19.28
CA LEU A 511 5.88 -21.85 18.29
C LEU A 511 6.25 -21.42 16.85
N PRO A 512 6.44 -22.37 15.93
CA PRO A 512 6.70 -22.03 14.53
C PRO A 512 5.46 -21.42 13.88
N GLU A 513 5.66 -20.42 13.02
CA GLU A 513 4.54 -19.69 12.39
C GLU A 513 3.61 -20.64 11.63
N TRP A 514 4.16 -21.58 10.85
CA TRP A 514 3.36 -22.55 10.10
C TRP A 514 2.43 -23.39 10.98
N LEU A 515 2.86 -23.75 12.20
CA LEU A 515 2.02 -24.51 13.14
C LEU A 515 0.90 -23.63 13.68
N VAL A 516 1.23 -22.40 14.08
CA VAL A 516 0.25 -21.43 14.56
C VAL A 516 -0.82 -21.16 13.49
N ARG A 517 -0.42 -21.02 12.22
CA ARG A 517 -1.34 -20.83 11.09
C ARG A 517 -2.23 -22.05 10.90
N ASN A 518 -1.68 -23.26 10.85
CA ASN A 518 -2.49 -24.48 10.67
C ASN A 518 -3.51 -24.67 11.81
N VAL A 519 -3.15 -24.35 13.05
CA VAL A 519 -4.08 -24.45 14.19
C VAL A 519 -5.20 -23.39 14.11
N LYS A 520 -4.85 -22.14 13.81
CA LYS A 520 -5.80 -21.02 13.85
C LYS A 520 -6.68 -20.92 12.62
N ASP A 521 -6.11 -21.18 11.46
CA ASP A 521 -6.75 -20.93 10.16
C ASP A 521 -7.40 -22.21 9.59
N ARG A 522 -7.17 -23.39 10.21
CA ARG A 522 -7.81 -24.68 9.87
C ARG A 522 -8.35 -25.43 11.10
N PRO A 523 -9.42 -24.93 11.75
CA PRO A 523 -9.91 -25.51 13.01
C PRO A 523 -10.40 -26.97 12.93
N GLY A 524 -10.61 -27.53 11.72
CA GLY A 524 -11.01 -28.92 11.52
C GLY A 524 -9.91 -29.98 11.71
N LEU A 525 -8.63 -29.60 11.70
CA LEU A 525 -7.49 -30.55 11.83
C LEU A 525 -7.24 -31.04 13.26
N LEU A 526 -7.84 -30.39 14.27
CA LEU A 526 -7.74 -30.79 15.68
C LEU A 526 -8.94 -31.65 16.15
N ARG A 527 -9.87 -32.00 15.25
CA ARG A 527 -11.03 -32.87 15.54
C ARG A 527 -10.96 -34.24 14.86
N ALA A 528 -9.86 -34.55 14.19
CA ALA A 528 -9.59 -35.88 13.64
C ALA A 528 -8.36 -36.46 14.35
N GLY A 529 -8.61 -37.06 15.51
CA GLY A 529 -7.65 -37.78 16.33
C GLY A 529 -8.40 -38.74 17.23
#